data_AF-A0A538TKM1-F1
#
_entry.id   AF-A0A538TKM1-F1
#
_cell.length_a   1.000
_cell.length_b   1.000
_cell.length_c   1.000
_cell.angle_alpha   90.00
_cell.angle_beta   90.00
_cell.angle_gamma   90.00
#
_symmetry.space_group_name_H-M   'P 1'
#
loop_
_entity.id
_entity.type
_entity.pdbx_description
1 polymer ?
#
loop_
_entity_poly.entity_id
_entity_poly.type
_entity_poly.pdbx_seq_one_letter_code
_entity_poly.pdbx_strand_id
1 'polypeptide(L)'
;MSRHATSPLGVFPALLALATLVTLAGPARAQTIKPWVPPSADSLLIWASQAKTLFQTNQGDSAGGSNFRPYERIGTMGRRLLRSLGEGHLIQAHAIATVLDSLGLDTEVRVDPELPHFVLLMVRNPYRRTADAVGFIYWYREHDLRVQGSVFRGGTKPEMRVWWTGQEHSPYTLGVVDHSRDESKMYLSLYRLSPSGAFWNLVQVEELGPERSPGGAAAWVDINGDDHPELVTWIKDPGDSLFEECSDCPSLINEFVFVERPEGFRLHDIRLLPSAYASFVQFVRLLRGHHDAQASRLLKNPVQLKQAVADGWAMGRGAKTWKVELAEADSPWPRWLALRFRGPRGPRRYVVRFEQSGGRWVISGWEARAVSTPTPSPSGPRAR
;
A
#
# COMPACT_ATOMS: atom_id res chain seq x y z
N MET A 1 44.29 -58.39 5.93
CA MET A 1 43.34 -58.39 4.80
C MET A 1 41.97 -58.08 5.37
N SER A 2 41.51 -56.85 5.13
CA SER A 2 40.45 -56.18 5.88
C SER A 2 39.04 -56.61 5.48
N ARG A 3 38.19 -56.74 6.50
CA ARG A 3 36.74 -56.93 6.43
C ARG A 3 36.08 -55.61 6.03
N HIS A 4 35.22 -55.60 5.01
CA HIS A 4 34.29 -54.50 4.76
C HIS A 4 32.94 -54.82 5.38
N ALA A 5 32.60 -54.04 6.40
CA ALA A 5 31.31 -54.03 7.06
C ALA A 5 30.32 -53.16 6.29
N THR A 6 29.11 -53.67 6.15
CA THR A 6 27.89 -52.97 5.77
C THR A 6 27.49 -51.98 6.87
N SER A 7 26.96 -50.82 6.49
CA SER A 7 26.21 -49.94 7.39
C SER A 7 24.97 -49.42 6.66
N PRO A 8 23.79 -49.43 7.32
CA PRO A 8 22.50 -49.19 6.71
C PRO A 8 22.10 -47.71 6.67
N LEU A 9 21.11 -47.46 5.82
CA LEU A 9 20.34 -46.23 5.63
C LEU A 9 19.88 -45.61 6.98
N GLY A 10 20.40 -44.42 7.26
CA GLY A 10 19.90 -43.55 8.32
C GLY A 10 18.65 -42.81 7.88
N VAL A 11 17.52 -43.19 8.46
CA VAL A 11 16.24 -42.47 8.43
C VAL A 11 16.41 -41.18 9.24
N PHE A 12 16.22 -40.02 8.61
CA PHE A 12 16.12 -38.72 9.30
C PHE A 12 14.70 -38.55 9.86
N PRO A 13 14.49 -38.46 11.19
CA PRO A 13 13.26 -37.94 11.73
C PRO A 13 13.40 -36.41 11.82
N ALA A 14 12.77 -35.69 10.88
CA ALA A 14 12.50 -34.26 11.03
C ALA A 14 11.39 -34.10 12.08
N LEU A 15 11.80 -34.12 13.35
CA LEU A 15 10.94 -33.91 14.51
C LEU A 15 10.62 -32.41 14.59
N LEU A 16 9.33 -32.10 14.39
CA LEU A 16 8.68 -30.85 14.76
C LEU A 16 9.06 -30.50 16.20
N ALA A 17 9.93 -29.50 16.37
CA ALA A 17 10.03 -28.72 17.60
C ALA A 17 9.37 -27.36 17.32
N LEU A 18 8.04 -27.35 17.35
CA LEU A 18 7.25 -26.13 17.42
C LEU A 18 7.42 -25.58 18.85
N ALA A 19 8.57 -24.94 19.10
CA ALA A 19 8.77 -24.17 20.30
C ALA A 19 7.84 -22.95 20.22
N THR A 20 6.70 -23.06 20.89
CA THR A 20 5.83 -21.93 21.24
C THR A 20 6.63 -20.95 22.10
N LEU A 21 7.35 -20.05 21.44
CA LEU A 21 7.70 -18.74 22.00
C LEU A 21 6.39 -17.98 22.17
N VAL A 22 5.74 -18.21 23.30
CA VAL A 22 4.82 -17.24 23.88
C VAL A 22 5.70 -16.06 24.27
N THR A 23 5.92 -15.15 23.32
CA THR A 23 6.39 -13.81 23.65
C THR A 23 5.39 -13.26 24.65
N LEU A 24 5.85 -13.06 25.88
CA LEU A 24 5.15 -12.27 26.88
C LEU A 24 4.99 -10.87 26.26
N ALA A 25 3.88 -10.65 25.56
CA ALA A 25 3.43 -9.33 25.22
C ALA A 25 3.25 -8.61 26.55
N GLY A 26 4.26 -7.81 26.93
CA GLY A 26 4.19 -6.96 28.10
C GLY A 26 2.90 -6.16 28.02
N PRO A 27 2.22 -5.89 29.15
CA PRO A 27 0.98 -5.14 29.14
C PRO A 27 1.25 -3.81 28.44
N ALA A 28 0.70 -3.65 27.23
CA ALA A 28 0.70 -2.38 26.53
C ALA A 28 0.00 -1.40 27.48
N ARG A 29 0.77 -0.55 28.15
CA ARG A 29 0.23 0.47 29.04
C ARG A 29 -0.61 1.37 28.16
N ALA A 30 -1.93 1.22 28.25
CA ALA A 30 -2.88 2.14 27.66
C ALA A 30 -2.52 3.53 28.17
N GLN A 31 -1.98 4.38 27.29
CA GLN A 31 -1.63 5.73 27.67
C GLN A 31 -2.92 6.46 28.00
N THR A 32 -3.01 7.02 29.20
CA THR A 32 -4.17 7.81 29.63
C THR A 32 -4.29 9.02 28.71
N ILE A 33 -5.29 8.99 27.80
CA ILE A 33 -5.61 10.10 26.92
C ILE A 33 -6.17 11.23 27.80
N LYS A 34 -5.38 12.27 28.03
CA LYS A 34 -5.84 13.47 28.73
C LYS A 34 -6.61 14.33 27.72
N PRO A 35 -7.81 14.85 28.06
CA PRO A 35 -8.48 15.85 27.23
C PRO A 35 -7.53 17.03 26.98
N TRP A 36 -7.15 17.25 25.73
CA TRP A 36 -6.28 18.35 25.33
C TRP A 36 -7.11 19.49 24.76
N VAL A 37 -6.79 20.72 25.16
CA VAL A 37 -7.41 21.95 24.64
C VAL A 37 -6.30 22.79 24.00
N PRO A 38 -6.46 23.22 22.75
CA PRO A 38 -5.43 23.98 22.07
C PRO A 38 -5.19 25.32 22.79
N PRO A 39 -3.94 25.71 23.05
CA PRO A 39 -3.66 27.00 23.65
C PRO A 39 -3.93 28.13 22.66
N SER A 40 -4.42 29.27 23.16
CA SER A 40 -4.50 30.53 22.41
C SER A 40 -5.29 30.44 21.09
N ALA A 41 -6.52 29.90 21.16
CA ALA A 41 -7.41 29.73 20.01
C ALA A 41 -7.52 30.98 19.11
N ASP A 42 -7.61 32.17 19.70
CA ASP A 42 -7.70 33.44 18.94
C ASP A 42 -6.48 33.69 18.04
N SER A 43 -5.28 33.37 18.52
CA SER A 43 -4.05 33.52 17.72
C SER A 43 -4.02 32.54 16.55
N LEU A 44 -4.51 31.32 16.74
CA LEU A 44 -4.57 30.30 15.69
C LEU A 44 -5.57 30.71 14.60
N LEU A 45 -6.71 31.30 14.97
CA LEU A 45 -7.71 31.80 14.02
C LEU A 45 -7.14 32.94 13.14
N ILE A 46 -6.40 33.87 13.74
CA ILE A 46 -5.73 34.96 13.01
C ILE A 46 -4.67 34.40 12.05
N TRP A 47 -3.86 33.45 12.49
CA TRP A 47 -2.84 32.85 11.63
C TRP A 47 -3.45 32.04 10.48
N ALA A 48 -4.52 31.29 10.74
CA ALA A 48 -5.26 30.55 9.72
C ALA A 48 -5.88 31.48 8.67
N SER A 49 -6.54 32.58 9.09
CA SER A 49 -7.15 33.53 8.15
C SER A 49 -6.10 34.22 7.27
N GLN A 50 -4.95 34.58 7.84
CA GLN A 50 -3.81 35.11 7.10
C GLN A 50 -3.24 34.10 6.10
N ALA A 51 -3.04 32.85 6.52
CA ALA A 51 -2.54 31.79 5.63
C ALA A 51 -3.50 31.52 4.46
N LYS A 52 -4.81 31.47 4.73
CA LYS A 52 -5.84 31.30 3.69
C LYS A 52 -5.84 32.44 2.68
N THR A 53 -5.75 33.69 3.16
CA THR A 53 -5.65 34.87 2.28
C THR A 53 -4.42 34.76 1.38
N LEU A 54 -3.26 34.41 1.95
CA LEU A 54 -2.03 34.25 1.18
C LEU A 54 -2.13 33.10 0.16
N PHE A 55 -2.72 31.95 0.51
CA PHE A 55 -2.93 30.87 -0.43
C PHE A 55 -3.84 31.25 -1.60
N GLN A 56 -4.88 32.05 -1.35
CA GLN A 56 -5.77 32.56 -2.42
C GLN A 56 -5.02 33.48 -3.39
N THR A 57 -4.05 34.27 -2.89
CA THR A 57 -3.24 35.17 -3.72
C THR A 57 -2.08 34.48 -4.44
N ASN A 58 -1.70 33.27 -4.05
CA ASN A 58 -0.61 32.52 -4.68
C ASN A 58 -1.00 32.05 -6.09
N GLN A 59 -0.21 32.46 -7.09
CA GLN A 59 -0.43 32.09 -8.49
C GLN A 59 0.47 30.95 -8.98
N GLY A 60 1.58 30.66 -8.29
CA GLY A 60 2.51 29.60 -8.69
C GLY A 60 2.15 28.24 -8.09
N ASP A 61 2.56 27.18 -8.78
CA ASP A 61 2.47 25.81 -8.29
C ASP A 61 3.66 25.46 -7.37
N SER A 62 4.79 26.15 -7.49
CA SER A 62 5.95 25.89 -6.63
C SER A 62 5.76 26.43 -5.22
N ALA A 63 6.13 25.64 -4.21
CA ALA A 63 6.21 26.08 -2.80
C ALA A 63 7.44 26.97 -2.48
N GLY A 64 8.19 27.43 -3.48
CA GLY A 64 9.35 28.31 -3.30
C GLY A 64 9.02 29.80 -3.15
N GLY A 65 10.01 30.58 -2.71
CA GLY A 65 9.94 32.05 -2.68
C GLY A 65 8.79 32.61 -1.85
N SER A 66 8.03 33.56 -2.40
CA SER A 66 6.86 34.15 -1.72
C SER A 66 5.73 33.15 -1.47
N ASN A 67 5.64 32.10 -2.30
CA ASN A 67 4.57 31.10 -2.17
C ASN A 67 4.73 30.25 -0.91
N PHE A 68 5.93 30.19 -0.32
CA PHE A 68 6.23 29.43 0.91
C PHE A 68 5.57 30.00 2.17
N ARG A 69 5.35 31.32 2.23
CA ARG A 69 4.88 32.03 3.44
C ARG A 69 3.59 31.46 4.07
N PRO A 70 2.51 31.14 3.33
CA PRO A 70 1.34 30.51 3.94
C PRO A 70 1.66 29.14 4.56
N TYR A 71 2.52 28.34 3.94
CA TYR A 71 2.95 27.04 4.49
C TYR A 71 3.72 27.24 5.80
N GLU A 72 4.68 28.17 5.83
CA GLU A 72 5.48 28.48 7.03
C GLU A 72 4.61 28.88 8.23
N ARG A 73 3.54 29.66 7.99
CA ARG A 73 2.58 30.04 9.03
C ARG A 73 1.88 28.83 9.63
N ILE A 74 1.45 27.90 8.78
CA ILE A 74 0.79 26.66 9.21
C ILE A 74 1.80 25.74 9.91
N GLY A 75 3.04 25.65 9.43
CA GLY A 75 4.13 24.95 10.11
C GLY A 75 4.41 25.52 11.51
N THR A 76 4.30 26.84 11.68
CA THR A 76 4.43 27.50 13.00
C THR A 76 3.24 27.18 13.91
N MET A 77 2.02 27.15 13.37
CA MET A 77 0.83 26.68 14.08
C MET A 77 1.03 25.25 14.59
N GLY A 78 1.45 24.35 13.70
CA GLY A 78 1.77 22.95 14.03
C GLY A 78 2.79 22.86 15.16
N ARG A 79 3.91 23.59 15.07
CA ARG A 79 4.93 23.61 16.14
C ARG A 79 4.36 24.04 17.48
N ARG A 80 3.50 25.07 17.51
CA ARG A 80 2.89 25.59 18.73
C ARG A 80 1.92 24.58 19.34
N LEU A 81 1.08 23.95 18.52
CA LEU A 81 0.15 22.91 18.95
C LEU A 81 0.90 21.69 19.51
N LEU A 82 1.93 21.21 18.79
CA LEU A 82 2.76 20.10 19.23
C LEU A 82 3.50 20.38 20.54
N ARG A 83 4.10 21.57 20.69
CA ARG A 83 4.73 21.99 21.97
C ARG A 83 3.75 21.99 23.13
N SER A 84 2.48 22.27 22.88
CA SER A 84 1.45 22.27 23.92
C SER A 84 1.01 20.88 24.36
N LEU A 85 1.21 19.85 23.53
CA LEU A 85 1.07 18.46 23.93
C LEU A 85 2.21 18.08 24.88
N GLY A 86 3.44 18.53 24.57
CA GLY A 86 4.64 18.22 25.32
C GLY A 86 5.36 16.97 24.80
N GLU A 87 6.63 16.82 25.19
CA GLU A 87 7.56 15.81 24.66
C GLU A 87 7.06 14.37 24.84
N GLY A 88 6.46 14.05 25.99
CA GLY A 88 5.94 12.72 26.29
C GLY A 88 4.57 12.38 25.69
N HIS A 89 3.97 13.28 24.89
CA HIS A 89 2.60 13.15 24.41
C HIS A 89 2.45 13.28 22.89
N LEU A 90 3.55 13.23 22.13
CA LEU A 90 3.51 13.38 20.68
C LEU A 90 2.76 12.27 19.93
N ILE A 91 2.56 11.10 20.51
CA ILE A 91 1.63 10.07 20.00
C ILE A 91 0.20 10.59 19.83
N GLN A 92 -0.20 11.62 20.59
CA GLN A 92 -1.47 12.31 20.47
C GLN A 92 -1.47 13.41 19.41
N ALA A 93 -0.39 13.59 18.64
CA ALA A 93 -0.31 14.64 17.64
C ALA A 93 -1.41 14.55 16.56
N HIS A 94 -1.99 13.37 16.33
CA HIS A 94 -3.18 13.24 15.48
C HIS A 94 -4.35 14.14 15.92
N ALA A 95 -4.48 14.45 17.22
CA ALA A 95 -5.51 15.34 17.74
C ALA A 95 -5.38 16.79 17.23
N ILE A 96 -4.18 17.23 16.85
CA ILE A 96 -3.99 18.58 16.29
C ILE A 96 -4.59 18.67 14.88
N ALA A 97 -4.74 17.55 14.16
CA ALA A 97 -5.33 17.53 12.82
C ALA A 97 -6.77 18.03 12.85
N THR A 98 -7.57 17.63 13.85
CA THR A 98 -8.95 18.11 14.03
C THR A 98 -9.00 19.63 14.27
N VAL A 99 -8.03 20.18 15.00
CA VAL A 99 -7.95 21.64 15.22
C VAL A 99 -7.62 22.36 13.91
N LEU A 100 -6.63 21.89 13.16
CA LEU A 100 -6.26 22.50 11.87
C LEU A 100 -7.39 22.39 10.84
N ASP A 101 -8.09 21.26 10.80
CA ASP A 101 -9.26 21.04 9.95
C ASP A 101 -10.42 21.99 10.31
N SER A 102 -10.68 22.19 11.61
CA SER A 102 -11.71 23.16 12.06
C SER A 102 -11.42 24.61 11.64
N LEU A 103 -10.14 24.94 11.39
CA LEU A 103 -9.71 26.24 10.86
C LEU A 103 -9.80 26.32 9.32
N GLY A 104 -10.23 25.24 8.68
CA GLY A 104 -10.37 25.10 7.23
C GLY A 104 -9.02 25.07 6.51
N LEU A 105 -8.01 24.44 7.13
CA LEU A 105 -6.69 24.24 6.54
C LEU A 105 -6.61 22.84 5.93
N ASP A 106 -6.06 22.72 4.72
CA ASP A 106 -5.87 21.44 4.04
C ASP A 106 -4.58 20.78 4.54
N THR A 107 -4.68 20.06 5.65
CA THR A 107 -3.54 19.44 6.34
C THR A 107 -3.77 17.98 6.69
N GLU A 108 -2.69 17.20 6.79
CA GLU A 108 -2.67 15.86 7.38
C GLU A 108 -1.54 15.74 8.40
N VAL A 109 -1.77 15.00 9.49
CA VAL A 109 -0.77 14.79 10.54
C VAL A 109 -0.50 13.30 10.67
N ARG A 110 0.77 12.92 10.63
CA ARG A 110 1.23 11.55 10.83
C ARG A 110 2.25 11.48 11.96
N VAL A 111 2.22 10.37 12.66
CA VAL A 111 3.12 10.02 13.75
C VAL A 111 3.52 8.58 13.54
N ASP A 112 4.80 8.29 13.70
CA ASP A 112 5.24 6.90 13.79
C ASP A 112 4.81 6.32 15.15
N PRO A 113 3.99 5.26 15.22
CA PRO A 113 3.51 4.71 16.49
C PRO A 113 4.63 4.09 17.34
N GLU A 114 5.72 3.63 16.74
CA GLU A 114 6.83 3.02 17.47
C GLU A 114 7.91 4.04 17.86
N LEU A 115 8.05 5.11 17.08
CA LEU A 115 8.88 6.26 17.41
C LEU A 115 8.05 7.56 17.45
N PRO A 116 7.17 7.72 18.46
CA PRO A 116 6.20 8.82 18.49
C PRO A 116 6.81 10.20 18.68
N HIS A 117 8.13 10.30 18.85
CA HIS A 117 8.86 11.55 18.95
C HIS A 117 9.03 12.27 17.60
N PHE A 118 8.66 11.62 16.49
CA PHE A 118 8.69 12.17 15.15
C PHE A 118 7.28 12.38 14.62
N VAL A 119 7.01 13.59 14.14
CA VAL A 119 5.70 13.98 13.60
C VAL A 119 5.88 14.61 12.23
N LEU A 120 5.04 14.24 11.27
CA LEU A 120 4.91 14.89 9.97
C LEU A 120 3.59 15.65 9.90
N LEU A 121 3.64 16.96 9.66
CA LEU A 121 2.49 17.77 9.26
C LEU A 121 2.59 18.07 7.77
N MET A 122 1.73 17.46 6.97
CA MET A 122 1.60 17.76 5.56
C MET A 122 0.62 18.92 5.34
N VAL A 123 1.05 19.95 4.62
CA VAL A 123 0.25 21.15 4.34
C VAL A 123 0.11 21.32 2.84
N ARG A 124 -1.13 21.52 2.38
CA ARG A 124 -1.43 21.71 0.96
C ARG A 124 -2.15 23.04 0.73
N ASN A 125 -2.09 23.55 -0.50
CA ASN A 125 -2.89 24.70 -0.91
C ASN A 125 -4.32 24.24 -1.31
N PRO A 126 -5.38 24.59 -0.54
CA PRO A 126 -6.74 24.16 -0.87
C PRO A 126 -7.30 24.81 -2.15
N TYR A 127 -6.74 25.94 -2.58
CA TYR A 127 -7.23 26.71 -3.74
C TYR A 127 -6.50 26.37 -5.04
N ARG A 128 -5.43 25.57 -4.98
CA ARG A 128 -4.60 25.21 -6.15
C ARG A 128 -4.16 23.75 -6.04
N ARG A 129 -4.90 22.87 -6.71
CA ARG A 129 -4.68 21.41 -6.64
C ARG A 129 -3.37 20.94 -7.25
N THR A 130 -2.79 21.74 -8.14
CA THR A 130 -1.51 21.48 -8.83
C THR A 130 -0.30 21.99 -8.05
N ALA A 131 -0.50 22.76 -6.99
CA ALA A 131 0.60 23.29 -6.20
C ALA A 131 1.26 22.20 -5.35
N ASP A 132 2.57 22.33 -5.16
CA ASP A 132 3.35 21.52 -4.24
C ASP A 132 2.72 21.53 -2.83
N ALA A 133 2.87 20.41 -2.13
CA ALA A 133 2.67 20.34 -0.70
C ALA A 133 3.98 20.64 0.04
N VAL A 134 3.85 21.03 1.31
CA VAL A 134 5.00 21.16 2.22
C VAL A 134 4.75 20.28 3.43
N GLY A 135 5.65 19.33 3.66
CA GLY A 135 5.69 18.53 4.87
C GLY A 135 6.65 19.15 5.89
N PHE A 136 6.14 19.40 7.10
CA PHE A 136 6.94 19.83 8.24
C PHE A 136 7.23 18.62 9.12
N ILE A 137 8.50 18.24 9.21
CA ILE A 137 9.01 17.18 10.08
C ILE A 137 9.37 17.82 11.42
N TYR A 138 8.79 17.33 12.51
CA TYR A 138 9.07 17.75 13.88
C TYR A 138 9.70 16.64 14.68
N TRP A 139 10.68 16.98 15.52
CA TRP A 139 11.31 16.06 16.46
C TRP A 139 11.87 16.82 17.65
N TYR A 140 11.88 16.18 18.82
CA TYR A 140 12.57 16.74 19.97
C TYR A 140 14.07 16.48 19.87
N ARG A 141 14.85 17.51 20.16
CA ARG A 141 16.25 17.38 20.53
C ARG A 141 16.38 17.98 21.92
N GLU A 142 16.57 17.11 22.91
CA GLU A 142 16.42 17.49 24.32
C GLU A 142 15.05 18.19 24.50
N HIS A 143 15.03 19.43 24.99
CA HIS A 143 13.78 20.17 25.21
C HIS A 143 13.36 21.07 24.04
N ASP A 144 14.12 21.13 22.94
CA ASP A 144 13.76 21.92 21.76
C ASP A 144 13.02 21.06 20.72
N LEU A 145 11.74 21.38 20.49
CA LEU A 145 11.01 20.86 19.34
C LEU A 145 11.57 21.50 18.06
N ARG A 146 12.40 20.76 17.34
CA ARG A 146 12.96 21.10 16.04
C ARG A 146 11.87 20.97 14.97
N VAL A 147 12.07 21.70 13.87
CA VAL A 147 11.20 21.65 12.70
C VAL A 147 12.03 21.80 11.44
N GLN A 148 11.69 21.04 10.41
CA GLN A 148 12.23 21.20 9.07
C GLN A 148 11.12 21.04 8.04
N GLY A 149 11.02 22.00 7.11
CA GLY A 149 10.12 21.91 5.96
C GLY A 149 10.78 21.16 4.81
N SER A 150 10.00 20.36 4.10
CA SER A 150 10.38 19.73 2.83
C SER A 150 9.23 19.84 1.83
N VAL A 151 9.55 19.93 0.55
CA VAL A 151 8.58 20.07 -0.53
C VAL A 151 8.23 18.69 -1.04
N PHE A 152 6.93 18.45 -1.24
CA PHE A 152 6.38 17.20 -1.77
C PHE A 152 5.52 17.52 -3.00
N ARG A 153 5.65 16.77 -4.10
CA ARG A 153 4.80 16.96 -5.30
C ARG A 153 3.43 16.34 -5.14
N GLY A 154 3.31 15.32 -4.30
CA GLY A 154 2.02 14.79 -3.88
C GLY A 154 1.53 15.53 -2.64
N GLY A 155 1.61 14.85 -1.51
CA GLY A 155 1.24 15.35 -0.20
C GLY A 155 -0.18 14.97 0.22
N THR A 156 -0.83 14.00 -0.43
CA THR A 156 -2.07 13.40 0.10
C THR A 156 -1.79 12.01 0.65
N LYS A 157 -2.58 11.60 1.65
CA LYS A 157 -2.45 10.29 2.31
C LYS A 157 -1.00 9.97 2.70
N PRO A 158 -0.23 10.90 3.30
CA PRO A 158 1.14 10.62 3.63
C PRO A 158 1.19 9.46 4.63
N GLU A 159 2.10 8.54 4.44
CA GLU A 159 2.48 7.51 5.38
C GLU A 159 3.94 7.74 5.75
N MET A 160 4.25 7.70 7.04
CA MET A 160 5.62 7.91 7.51
C MET A 160 6.07 6.74 8.37
N ARG A 161 7.36 6.46 8.30
CA ARG A 161 8.04 5.49 9.16
C ARG A 161 9.43 6.01 9.50
N VAL A 162 9.80 5.93 10.76
CA VAL A 162 11.13 6.27 11.28
C VAL A 162 11.72 5.01 11.91
N TRP A 163 13.00 4.78 11.68
CA TRP A 163 13.73 3.67 12.32
C TRP A 163 15.12 4.11 12.74
N TRP A 164 15.63 3.44 13.77
CA TRP A 164 17.00 3.58 14.22
C TRP A 164 17.90 2.78 13.29
N THR A 165 19.02 3.38 12.85
CA THR A 165 19.90 2.74 11.85
C THR A 165 21.05 1.95 12.45
N GLY A 166 21.31 2.10 13.76
CA GLY A 166 22.55 1.62 14.37
C GLY A 166 23.80 2.44 14.05
N GLN A 167 23.68 3.51 13.26
CA GLN A 167 24.84 4.25 12.73
C GLN A 167 24.95 5.64 13.36
N GLU A 168 26.09 5.93 14.00
CA GLU A 168 26.34 7.23 14.64
C GLU A 168 26.25 8.40 13.66
N HIS A 169 26.72 8.21 12.42
CA HIS A 169 26.71 9.28 11.41
C HIS A 169 25.32 9.58 10.86
N SER A 170 24.34 8.70 11.08
CA SER A 170 22.96 8.91 10.63
C SER A 170 21.99 8.12 11.52
N PRO A 171 21.77 8.57 12.76
CA PRO A 171 21.12 7.78 13.80
C PRO A 171 19.72 7.29 13.42
N TYR A 172 18.97 8.11 12.68
CA TYR A 172 17.62 7.79 12.25
C TYR A 172 17.45 7.98 10.76
N THR A 173 16.66 7.12 10.15
CA THR A 173 16.13 7.28 8.80
C THR A 173 14.62 7.48 8.89
N LEU A 174 14.08 8.37 8.05
CA LEU A 174 12.66 8.65 7.90
C LEU A 174 12.28 8.39 6.44
N GLY A 175 11.37 7.44 6.22
CA GLY A 175 10.68 7.24 4.95
C GLY A 175 9.31 7.93 4.96
N VAL A 176 8.99 8.64 3.89
CA VAL A 176 7.66 9.21 3.66
C VAL A 176 7.15 8.75 2.29
N VAL A 177 6.01 8.10 2.27
CA VAL A 177 5.23 7.82 1.06
C VAL A 177 4.05 8.76 1.01
N ASP A 178 3.74 9.30 -0.15
CA ASP A 178 2.58 10.16 -0.35
C ASP A 178 2.04 10.01 -1.78
N HIS A 179 0.83 10.51 -2.00
CA HIS A 179 0.14 10.38 -3.29
C HIS A 179 -0.16 11.74 -3.90
N SER A 180 -0.22 11.77 -5.23
CA SER A 180 -0.83 12.88 -5.97
C SER A 180 -2.28 13.06 -5.54
N ARG A 181 -2.84 14.27 -5.71
CA ARG A 181 -4.21 14.56 -5.28
C ARG A 181 -5.30 13.73 -5.96
N ASP A 182 -5.05 13.25 -7.18
CA ASP A 182 -5.91 12.32 -7.91
C ASP A 182 -5.59 10.84 -7.60
N GLU A 183 -4.65 10.62 -6.68
CA GLU A 183 -4.14 9.32 -6.24
C GLU A 183 -3.55 8.47 -7.37
N SER A 184 -3.29 9.06 -8.53
CA SER A 184 -2.78 8.35 -9.71
C SER A 184 -1.30 8.01 -9.63
N LYS A 185 -0.55 8.68 -8.74
CA LYS A 185 0.89 8.49 -8.55
C LYS A 185 1.22 8.43 -7.08
N MET A 186 2.15 7.55 -6.76
CA MET A 186 2.80 7.46 -5.46
C MET A 186 4.22 8.03 -5.56
N TYR A 187 4.64 8.72 -4.51
CA TYR A 187 5.97 9.31 -4.33
C TYR A 187 6.63 8.76 -3.08
N LEU A 188 7.96 8.74 -3.08
CA LEU A 188 8.78 8.33 -1.93
C LEU A 188 9.86 9.37 -1.69
N SER A 189 9.92 9.87 -0.46
CA SER A 189 11.03 10.68 0.04
C SER A 189 11.74 9.96 1.18
N LEU A 190 13.07 9.93 1.14
CA LEU A 190 13.90 9.32 2.17
C LEU A 190 14.81 10.37 2.82
N TYR A 191 14.77 10.46 4.14
CA TYR A 191 15.55 11.40 4.93
C TYR A 191 16.46 10.68 5.92
N ARG A 192 17.62 11.28 6.18
CA ARG A 192 18.61 10.80 7.14
C ARG A 192 18.94 11.90 8.14
N LEU A 193 18.72 11.63 9.43
CA LEU A 193 19.01 12.60 10.48
C LEU A 193 20.53 12.80 10.56
N SER A 194 20.97 14.05 10.71
CA SER A 194 22.38 14.38 10.89
C SER A 194 22.93 13.73 12.19
N PRO A 195 24.24 13.47 12.28
CA PRO A 195 24.84 12.90 13.50
C PRO A 195 24.51 13.72 14.77
N SER A 196 24.45 15.04 14.61
CA SER A 196 24.11 15.99 15.68
C SER A 196 22.62 16.07 16.04
N GLY A 197 21.75 15.36 15.32
CA GLY A 197 20.29 15.47 15.47
C GLY A 197 19.72 16.84 15.07
N ALA A 198 20.49 17.65 14.35
CA ALA A 198 20.19 19.06 14.12
C ALA A 198 19.28 19.31 12.92
N PHE A 199 19.36 18.48 11.87
CA PHE A 199 18.58 18.58 10.64
C PHE A 199 18.50 17.22 9.92
N TRP A 200 17.54 17.09 9.01
CA TRP A 200 17.36 15.94 8.13
C TRP A 200 17.98 16.20 6.75
N ASN A 201 18.75 15.24 6.25
CA ASN A 201 19.27 15.24 4.89
C ASN A 201 18.33 14.47 3.98
N LEU A 202 17.91 15.06 2.87
CA LEU A 202 17.14 14.35 1.85
C LEU A 202 18.10 13.47 1.03
N VAL A 203 17.94 12.15 1.13
CA VAL A 203 18.77 11.14 0.46
C VAL A 203 18.17 10.73 -0.86
N GLN A 204 16.85 10.54 -0.90
CA GLN A 204 16.12 10.16 -2.09
C GLN A 204 14.95 11.12 -2.30
N VAL A 205 14.98 11.78 -3.46
CA VAL A 205 13.88 12.61 -3.93
C VAL A 205 12.84 11.74 -4.65
N GLU A 206 11.61 12.23 -4.68
CA GLU A 206 10.46 11.57 -5.30
C GLU A 206 10.68 11.08 -6.74
N GLU A 207 11.55 11.75 -7.51
CA GLU A 207 11.86 11.40 -8.91
C GLU A 207 12.77 10.19 -9.05
N LEU A 208 13.53 9.87 -8.01
CA LEU A 208 14.48 8.76 -7.95
C LEU A 208 13.90 7.58 -7.14
N GLY A 209 12.63 7.69 -6.75
CA GLY A 209 11.83 6.69 -6.04
C GLY A 209 11.53 5.43 -6.85
N PRO A 210 10.95 4.39 -6.22
CA PRO A 210 10.29 3.30 -6.93
C PRO A 210 9.43 3.87 -8.05
N GLU A 211 9.79 3.49 -9.29
CA GLU A 211 9.36 4.12 -10.54
C GLU A 211 7.86 4.42 -10.52
N ARG A 212 7.50 5.73 -10.54
CA ARG A 212 6.15 6.34 -10.52
C ARG A 212 5.03 5.32 -10.63
N SER A 213 4.82 4.61 -9.54
CA SER A 213 3.87 3.51 -9.50
C SER A 213 2.48 4.09 -9.78
N PRO A 214 1.72 3.52 -10.72
CA PRO A 214 0.33 3.91 -10.88
C PRO A 214 -0.37 3.67 -9.54
N GLY A 215 -1.07 4.69 -9.06
CA GLY A 215 -1.83 4.78 -7.81
C GLY A 215 -2.08 3.45 -7.10
N GLY A 216 -1.13 3.04 -6.27
CA GLY A 216 -1.15 1.79 -5.53
C GLY A 216 -1.17 2.04 -4.03
N ALA A 217 -1.56 1.02 -3.28
CA ALA A 217 -1.38 1.02 -1.84
C ALA A 217 0.10 0.77 -1.51
N ALA A 218 0.55 1.31 -0.38
CA ALA A 218 1.88 1.08 0.15
C ALA A 218 1.79 0.77 1.64
N ALA A 219 2.84 0.15 2.17
CA ALA A 219 3.03 0.00 3.60
C ALA A 219 4.51 -0.12 3.92
N TRP A 220 4.88 0.37 5.11
CA TRP A 220 6.15 0.08 5.73
C TRP A 220 6.03 -1.22 6.53
N VAL A 221 6.83 -2.22 6.20
CA VAL A 221 6.76 -3.55 6.81
C VAL A 221 8.17 -4.02 7.10
N ASP A 222 8.45 -4.45 8.33
CA ASP A 222 9.65 -5.20 8.64
C ASP A 222 9.39 -6.69 8.35
N ILE A 223 9.70 -7.10 7.12
CA ILE A 223 9.46 -8.45 6.61
C ILE A 223 10.38 -9.45 7.29
N ASN A 224 11.60 -9.03 7.62
CA ASN A 224 12.68 -9.93 8.00
C ASN A 224 12.95 -9.93 9.53
N GLY A 225 12.41 -8.96 10.26
CA GLY A 225 12.50 -8.83 11.71
C GLY A 225 13.80 -8.17 12.20
N ASP A 226 14.44 -7.33 11.38
CA ASP A 226 15.68 -6.63 11.71
C ASP A 226 15.48 -5.19 12.18
N ASP A 227 14.23 -4.77 12.43
CA ASP A 227 13.83 -3.40 12.75
C ASP A 227 14.12 -2.38 11.63
N HIS A 228 14.52 -2.83 10.43
CA HIS A 228 14.69 -2.01 9.24
C HIS A 228 13.53 -2.25 8.25
N PRO A 229 12.54 -1.35 8.19
CA PRO A 229 11.34 -1.58 7.39
C PRO A 229 11.66 -1.58 5.90
N GLU A 230 11.16 -2.59 5.20
CA GLU A 230 10.97 -2.55 3.76
C GLU A 230 9.74 -1.70 3.39
N LEU A 231 9.80 -1.11 2.20
CA LEU A 231 8.63 -0.51 1.58
C LEU A 231 7.98 -1.56 0.68
N VAL A 232 6.74 -1.92 0.99
CA VAL A 232 5.93 -2.84 0.18
C VAL A 232 4.86 -2.04 -0.56
N THR A 233 4.72 -2.25 -1.86
CA THR A 233 3.70 -1.58 -2.67
C THR A 233 2.91 -2.59 -3.49
N TRP A 234 1.61 -2.33 -3.65
CA TRP A 234 0.69 -3.19 -4.38
C TRP A 234 0.10 -2.43 -5.56
N ILE A 235 0.45 -2.89 -6.77
CA ILE A 235 0.11 -2.22 -8.01
C ILE A 235 -0.73 -3.18 -8.86
N LYS A 236 -1.81 -2.66 -9.44
CA LYS A 236 -2.59 -3.40 -10.43
C LYS A 236 -1.69 -3.74 -11.63
N ASP A 237 -1.56 -5.03 -11.91
CA ASP A 237 -0.86 -5.51 -13.10
C ASP A 237 -1.62 -5.02 -14.36
N PRO A 238 -0.93 -4.63 -15.43
CA PRO A 238 -1.57 -4.14 -16.67
C PRO A 238 -2.51 -5.15 -17.33
N GLY A 239 -2.55 -6.40 -16.84
CA GLY A 239 -3.54 -7.39 -17.17
C GLY A 239 -2.97 -8.50 -18.03
N ASP A 240 -3.60 -9.67 -17.96
CA ASP A 240 -3.27 -10.78 -18.83
C ASP A 240 -4.01 -10.62 -20.16
N SER A 241 -3.29 -10.64 -21.29
CA SER A 241 -3.87 -10.58 -22.64
C SER A 241 -5.01 -11.58 -22.91
N LEU A 242 -5.04 -12.72 -22.20
CA LEU A 242 -6.06 -13.75 -22.30
C LEU A 242 -7.36 -13.38 -21.57
N PHE A 243 -7.28 -12.45 -20.62
CA PHE A 243 -8.37 -12.05 -19.74
C PHE A 243 -8.84 -10.61 -20.03
N GLU A 244 -10.11 -10.35 -19.72
CA GLU A 244 -10.71 -9.03 -19.71
C GLU A 244 -11.46 -8.87 -18.39
N GLU A 245 -10.96 -8.03 -17.50
CA GLU A 245 -11.62 -7.70 -16.23
C GLU A 245 -12.70 -6.64 -16.44
N CYS A 246 -13.83 -6.76 -15.72
CA CYS A 246 -14.75 -5.63 -15.56
C CYS A 246 -14.12 -4.54 -14.67
N SER A 247 -14.69 -3.32 -14.67
CA SER A 247 -14.15 -2.18 -13.89
C SER A 247 -14.02 -2.50 -12.40
N ASP A 248 -14.98 -3.24 -11.86
CA ASP A 248 -15.12 -3.53 -10.43
C ASP A 248 -14.66 -4.96 -10.09
N CYS A 249 -14.10 -5.66 -11.07
CA CYS A 249 -13.62 -7.01 -10.91
C CYS A 249 -12.21 -7.01 -10.30
N PRO A 250 -11.85 -8.04 -9.52
CA PRO A 250 -10.48 -8.25 -9.09
C PRO A 250 -9.54 -8.29 -10.29
N SER A 251 -8.37 -7.71 -10.11
CA SER A 251 -7.29 -7.75 -11.08
C SER A 251 -6.09 -8.52 -10.53
N LEU A 252 -5.16 -8.85 -11.41
CA LEU A 252 -3.83 -9.24 -10.99
C LEU A 252 -3.17 -8.06 -10.27
N ILE A 253 -2.45 -8.35 -9.19
CA ILE A 253 -1.77 -7.36 -8.36
C ILE A 253 -0.33 -7.81 -8.21
N ASN A 254 0.61 -6.96 -8.61
CA ASN A 254 2.02 -7.17 -8.35
C ASN A 254 2.37 -6.51 -7.02
N GLU A 255 3.03 -7.27 -6.15
CA GLU A 255 3.66 -6.78 -4.95
C GLU A 255 5.13 -6.49 -5.27
N PHE A 256 5.56 -5.28 -4.93
CA PHE A 256 6.94 -4.82 -5.09
C PHE A 256 7.51 -4.60 -3.69
N VAL A 257 8.67 -5.20 -3.42
CA VAL A 257 9.38 -5.03 -2.16
C VAL A 257 10.62 -4.21 -2.44
N PHE A 258 10.75 -3.08 -1.75
CA PHE A 258 11.91 -2.21 -1.82
C PHE A 258 12.66 -2.25 -0.49
N VAL A 259 13.99 -2.34 -0.57
CA VAL A 259 14.90 -2.38 0.59
C VAL A 259 15.77 -1.13 0.60
N GLU A 260 16.11 -0.62 1.78
CA GLU A 260 17.03 0.51 1.90
C GLU A 260 18.45 0.11 1.47
N ARG A 261 19.08 0.95 0.65
CA ARG A 261 20.52 0.92 0.31
C ARG A 261 21.17 2.26 0.68
N PRO A 262 22.50 2.37 0.69
CA PRO A 262 23.18 3.64 0.99
C PRO A 262 22.68 4.82 0.15
N GLU A 263 22.30 4.60 -1.09
CA GLU A 263 21.77 5.60 -2.02
C GLU A 263 20.23 5.76 -1.99
N GLY A 264 19.53 5.03 -1.11
CA GLY A 264 18.08 5.04 -0.98
C GLY A 264 17.44 3.68 -1.24
N PHE A 265 16.11 3.64 -1.32
CA PHE A 265 15.35 2.43 -1.59
C PHE A 265 15.57 1.92 -3.01
N ARG A 266 15.77 0.60 -3.12
CA ARG A 266 15.94 -0.13 -4.37
C ARG A 266 14.99 -1.31 -4.40
N LEU A 267 14.48 -1.59 -5.60
CA LEU A 267 13.64 -2.76 -5.83
C LEU A 267 14.44 -4.02 -5.50
N HIS A 268 13.91 -4.83 -4.60
CA HIS A 268 14.51 -6.10 -4.19
C HIS A 268 13.80 -7.29 -4.84
N ASP A 269 12.47 -7.29 -4.78
CA ASP A 269 11.64 -8.38 -5.28
C ASP A 269 10.36 -7.84 -5.95
N ILE A 270 9.88 -8.58 -6.96
CA ILE A 270 8.56 -8.39 -7.56
C ILE A 270 7.90 -9.75 -7.64
N ARG A 271 6.68 -9.85 -7.10
CA ARG A 271 5.89 -11.07 -7.22
C ARG A 271 4.43 -10.77 -7.47
N LEU A 272 3.76 -11.68 -8.19
CA LEU A 272 2.31 -11.65 -8.32
C LEU A 272 1.69 -12.08 -6.99
N LEU A 273 0.85 -11.22 -6.41
CA LEU A 273 0.19 -11.48 -5.14
C LEU A 273 -0.78 -12.66 -5.27
N PRO A 274 -0.64 -13.73 -4.46
CA PRO A 274 -1.55 -14.87 -4.54
C PRO A 274 -2.99 -14.48 -4.19
N SER A 275 -3.90 -14.67 -5.14
CA SER A 275 -5.33 -14.38 -4.98
C SER A 275 -6.19 -15.45 -5.66
N ALA A 276 -7.49 -15.48 -5.37
CA ALA A 276 -8.44 -16.35 -6.06
C ALA A 276 -8.36 -16.15 -7.58
N TYR A 277 -8.34 -14.90 -8.04
CA TYR A 277 -8.23 -14.58 -9.46
C TYR A 277 -6.87 -14.98 -10.04
N ALA A 278 -5.77 -14.68 -9.36
CA ALA A 278 -4.42 -15.08 -9.80
C ALA A 278 -4.28 -16.61 -9.91
N SER A 279 -4.85 -17.37 -8.96
CA SER A 279 -4.90 -18.84 -9.04
C SER A 279 -5.69 -19.33 -10.25
N PHE A 280 -6.80 -18.68 -10.61
CA PHE A 280 -7.56 -19.02 -11.81
C PHE A 280 -6.78 -18.73 -13.10
N VAL A 281 -6.18 -17.53 -13.19
CA VAL A 281 -5.34 -17.16 -14.33
C VAL A 281 -4.19 -18.15 -14.50
N GLN A 282 -3.49 -18.49 -13.41
CA GLN A 282 -2.41 -19.45 -13.42
C GLN A 282 -2.88 -20.85 -13.83
N PHE A 283 -4.03 -21.31 -13.34
CA PHE A 283 -4.62 -22.60 -13.74
C PHE A 283 -4.86 -22.66 -15.25
N VAL A 284 -5.47 -21.62 -15.83
CA VAL A 284 -5.71 -21.54 -17.28
C VAL A 284 -4.39 -21.49 -18.07
N ARG A 285 -3.39 -20.73 -17.61
CA ARG A 285 -2.05 -20.71 -18.25
C ARG A 285 -1.39 -22.08 -18.25
N LEU A 286 -1.42 -22.78 -17.12
CA LEU A 286 -0.85 -24.13 -16.99
C LEU A 286 -1.56 -25.14 -17.90
N LEU A 287 -2.89 -25.05 -18.02
CA LEU A 287 -3.65 -25.87 -18.97
C LEU A 287 -3.24 -25.61 -20.42
N ARG A 288 -3.05 -24.35 -20.81
CA ARG A 288 -2.59 -23.98 -22.16
C ARG A 288 -1.15 -24.43 -22.43
N GLY A 289 -0.30 -24.46 -21.41
CA GLY A 289 1.07 -24.95 -21.48
C GLY A 289 1.22 -26.47 -21.34
N HIS A 290 0.11 -27.22 -21.26
CA HIS A 290 0.11 -28.68 -21.04
C HIS A 290 0.84 -29.11 -19.75
N HIS A 291 0.82 -28.27 -18.71
CA HIS A 291 1.43 -28.53 -17.40
C HIS A 291 0.43 -29.13 -16.41
N ASP A 292 -0.20 -30.25 -16.81
CA ASP A 292 -1.32 -30.89 -16.10
C ASP A 292 -1.04 -31.18 -14.62
N ALA A 293 0.17 -31.67 -14.31
CA ALA A 293 0.56 -31.97 -12.94
C ALA A 293 0.61 -30.73 -12.03
N GLN A 294 1.03 -29.58 -12.58
CA GLN A 294 1.04 -28.31 -11.84
C GLN A 294 -0.37 -27.72 -11.74
N ALA A 295 -1.14 -27.75 -12.84
CA ALA A 295 -2.53 -27.30 -12.87
C ALA A 295 -3.38 -28.05 -11.84
N SER A 296 -3.19 -29.37 -11.73
CA SER A 296 -3.88 -30.21 -10.76
C SER A 296 -3.63 -29.81 -9.30
N ARG A 297 -2.50 -29.17 -8.97
CA ARG A 297 -2.19 -28.72 -7.60
C ARG A 297 -2.97 -27.46 -7.20
N LEU A 298 -3.55 -26.75 -8.17
CA LEU A 298 -4.40 -25.58 -7.95
C LEU A 298 -5.87 -25.96 -7.77
N LEU A 299 -6.23 -27.25 -7.87
CA LEU A 299 -7.57 -27.76 -7.68
C LEU A 299 -7.68 -28.43 -6.31
N LYS A 300 -8.80 -28.20 -5.61
CA LYS A 300 -9.19 -28.99 -4.44
C LYS A 300 -9.40 -30.46 -4.82
N ASN A 301 -10.06 -30.69 -5.95
CA ASN A 301 -10.29 -32.02 -6.50
C ASN A 301 -9.58 -32.18 -7.86
N PRO A 302 -8.42 -32.87 -7.91
CA PRO A 302 -7.65 -33.15 -9.12
C PRO A 302 -8.45 -33.71 -10.32
N VAL A 303 -9.52 -34.47 -10.06
CA VAL A 303 -10.33 -35.09 -11.12
C VAL A 303 -11.01 -34.04 -12.01
N GLN A 304 -11.28 -32.85 -11.47
CA GLN A 304 -11.88 -31.75 -12.22
C GLN A 304 -10.96 -31.22 -13.34
N LEU A 305 -9.66 -31.53 -13.33
CA LEU A 305 -8.74 -31.19 -14.42
C LEU A 305 -9.24 -31.73 -15.77
N LYS A 306 -9.69 -33.00 -15.78
CA LYS A 306 -10.23 -33.64 -16.99
C LYS A 306 -11.47 -32.92 -17.49
N GLN A 307 -12.29 -32.40 -16.58
CA GLN A 307 -13.49 -31.63 -16.94
C GLN A 307 -13.11 -30.29 -17.58
N ALA A 308 -12.14 -29.55 -17.02
CA ALA A 308 -11.67 -28.28 -17.60
C ALA A 308 -11.09 -28.47 -19.02
N VAL A 309 -10.30 -29.54 -19.20
CA VAL A 309 -9.76 -29.92 -20.52
C VAL A 309 -10.89 -30.30 -21.49
N ALA A 310 -11.84 -31.12 -21.04
CA ALA A 310 -13.00 -31.52 -21.85
C ALA A 310 -13.91 -30.34 -22.22
N ASP A 311 -14.00 -29.32 -21.36
CA ASP A 311 -14.70 -28.06 -21.62
C ASP A 311 -13.92 -27.11 -22.54
N GLY A 312 -12.69 -27.49 -22.90
CA GLY A 312 -11.85 -26.77 -23.83
C GLY A 312 -11.17 -25.55 -23.23
N TRP A 313 -11.01 -25.46 -21.90
CA TRP A 313 -10.41 -24.28 -21.24
C TRP A 313 -8.97 -23.99 -21.68
N ALA A 314 -8.25 -25.01 -22.16
CA ALA A 314 -6.93 -24.88 -22.77
C ALA A 314 -6.97 -24.33 -24.22
N MET A 315 -8.14 -24.33 -24.86
CA MET A 315 -8.31 -24.05 -26.29
C MET A 315 -8.83 -22.63 -26.51
N GLY A 316 -8.01 -21.63 -26.21
CA GLY A 316 -8.26 -20.21 -26.50
C GLY A 316 -7.39 -19.73 -27.66
N ARG A 317 -8.01 -19.17 -28.71
CA ARG A 317 -7.30 -18.75 -29.95
C ARG A 317 -6.97 -17.25 -30.01
N GLY A 318 -7.35 -16.45 -29.02
CA GLY A 318 -7.13 -15.00 -29.07
C GLY A 318 -7.14 -14.29 -27.72
N ALA A 319 -6.83 -13.00 -27.76
CA ALA A 319 -6.91 -12.12 -26.60
C ALA A 319 -8.34 -12.10 -26.03
N LYS A 320 -8.47 -11.86 -24.71
CA LYS A 320 -9.76 -11.70 -24.04
C LYS A 320 -10.72 -12.88 -24.25
N THR A 321 -10.15 -14.09 -24.23
CA THR A 321 -10.92 -15.35 -24.32
C THR A 321 -11.77 -15.53 -23.06
N TRP A 322 -11.25 -15.09 -21.92
CA TRP A 322 -11.95 -15.07 -20.64
C TRP A 322 -12.34 -13.65 -20.30
N LYS A 323 -13.61 -13.43 -19.92
CA LYS A 323 -14.08 -12.15 -19.39
C LYS A 323 -14.59 -12.37 -17.97
N VAL A 324 -14.03 -11.67 -16.99
CA VAL A 324 -14.58 -11.63 -15.63
C VAL A 324 -15.78 -10.69 -15.67
N GLU A 325 -16.97 -11.22 -15.39
CA GLU A 325 -18.22 -10.46 -15.50
C GLU A 325 -18.75 -10.02 -14.13
N LEU A 326 -18.48 -10.81 -13.09
CA LEU A 326 -18.91 -10.52 -11.73
C LEU A 326 -17.95 -11.17 -10.74
N ALA A 327 -17.76 -10.54 -9.59
CA ALA A 327 -17.10 -11.10 -8.43
C ALA A 327 -18.01 -10.99 -7.21
N GLU A 328 -17.68 -11.73 -6.15
CA GLU A 328 -18.29 -11.53 -4.85
C GLU A 328 -18.14 -10.06 -4.42
N ALA A 329 -19.27 -9.40 -4.13
CA ALA A 329 -19.29 -8.01 -3.71
C ALA A 329 -18.63 -7.84 -2.34
N ASP A 330 -18.05 -6.66 -2.10
CA ASP A 330 -17.51 -6.21 -0.81
C ASP A 330 -16.41 -7.10 -0.22
N SER A 331 -15.81 -7.98 -1.01
CA SER A 331 -14.68 -8.81 -0.61
C SER A 331 -13.45 -8.53 -1.47
N PRO A 332 -12.31 -8.11 -0.88
CA PRO A 332 -11.06 -7.99 -1.63
C PRO A 332 -10.52 -9.35 -2.08
N TRP A 333 -11.02 -10.44 -1.47
CA TRP A 333 -10.62 -11.82 -1.74
C TRP A 333 -11.85 -12.68 -2.05
N PRO A 334 -12.41 -12.58 -3.26
CA PRO A 334 -13.68 -13.22 -3.56
C PRO A 334 -13.56 -14.73 -3.54
N ARG A 335 -14.53 -15.39 -2.91
CA ARG A 335 -14.68 -16.84 -2.86
C ARG A 335 -15.31 -17.39 -4.13
N TRP A 336 -15.85 -16.55 -4.99
CA TRP A 336 -16.34 -16.95 -6.30
C TRP A 336 -16.22 -15.83 -7.34
N LEU A 337 -16.10 -16.24 -8.59
CA LEU A 337 -16.07 -15.36 -9.77
C LEU A 337 -17.01 -15.91 -10.84
N ALA A 338 -17.77 -15.03 -11.50
CA ALA A 338 -18.50 -15.37 -12.71
C ALA A 338 -17.69 -14.93 -13.93
N LEU A 339 -17.34 -15.89 -14.78
CA LEU A 339 -16.54 -15.65 -15.98
C LEU A 339 -17.27 -16.11 -17.23
N ARG A 340 -17.16 -15.36 -18.31
CA ARG A 340 -17.56 -15.78 -19.64
C ARG A 340 -16.35 -16.27 -20.42
N PHE A 341 -16.43 -17.51 -20.88
CA PHE A 341 -15.42 -18.17 -21.70
C PHE A 341 -15.86 -18.22 -23.16
N ARG A 342 -15.07 -17.67 -24.06
CA ARG A 342 -15.27 -17.75 -25.52
C ARG A 342 -14.53 -18.97 -26.08
N GLY A 343 -15.06 -20.16 -25.77
CA GLY A 343 -14.46 -21.44 -26.11
C GLY A 343 -14.84 -22.02 -27.47
N PRO A 344 -14.27 -23.18 -27.83
CA PRO A 344 -14.54 -23.86 -29.11
C PRO A 344 -15.99 -24.36 -29.25
N ARG A 345 -16.72 -24.52 -28.14
CA ARG A 345 -18.14 -24.91 -28.11
C ARG A 345 -19.10 -23.72 -27.98
N GLY A 346 -18.64 -22.52 -28.34
CA GLY A 346 -19.37 -21.28 -28.16
C GLY A 346 -19.19 -20.65 -26.77
N PRO A 347 -19.75 -19.45 -26.56
CA PRO A 347 -19.64 -18.75 -25.30
C PRO A 347 -20.38 -19.47 -24.17
N ARG A 348 -19.72 -19.65 -23.03
CA ARG A 348 -20.31 -20.22 -21.81
C ARG A 348 -19.99 -19.35 -20.60
N ARG A 349 -20.88 -19.33 -19.61
CA ARG A 349 -20.61 -18.70 -18.32
C ARG A 349 -20.23 -19.78 -17.31
N TYR A 350 -19.20 -19.54 -16.53
CA TYR A 350 -18.79 -20.37 -15.40
C TYR A 350 -18.86 -19.55 -14.12
N VAL A 351 -19.38 -20.14 -13.05
CA VAL A 351 -19.18 -19.63 -11.70
C VAL A 351 -18.12 -20.50 -11.05
N VAL A 352 -16.93 -19.94 -10.90
CA VAL A 352 -15.76 -20.62 -10.32
C VAL A 352 -15.69 -20.27 -8.84
N ARG A 353 -15.49 -21.27 -7.99
CA ARG A 353 -15.40 -21.12 -6.54
C ARG A 353 -13.99 -21.39 -6.06
N PHE A 354 -13.60 -20.74 -4.98
CA PHE A 354 -12.27 -20.77 -4.42
C PHE A 354 -12.32 -21.00 -2.91
N GLU A 355 -11.23 -21.56 -2.38
CA GLU A 355 -11.00 -21.67 -0.95
C GLU A 355 -9.51 -21.55 -0.63
N GLN A 356 -9.19 -21.28 0.63
CA GLN A 356 -7.80 -21.32 1.11
C GLN A 356 -7.48 -22.72 1.65
N SER A 357 -6.37 -23.29 1.19
CA SER A 357 -5.88 -24.60 1.64
C SER A 357 -4.37 -24.53 1.81
N GLY A 358 -3.88 -24.60 3.06
CA GLY A 358 -2.44 -24.53 3.35
C GLY A 358 -1.81 -23.19 2.97
N GLY A 359 -2.51 -22.08 3.25
CA GLY A 359 -2.01 -20.72 2.96
C GLY A 359 -2.09 -20.28 1.49
N ARG A 360 -2.65 -21.09 0.59
CA ARG A 360 -2.81 -20.77 -0.84
C ARG A 360 -4.27 -20.85 -1.29
N TRP A 361 -4.61 -20.06 -2.30
CA TRP A 361 -5.90 -20.12 -2.98
C TRP A 361 -5.96 -21.29 -3.96
N VAL A 362 -6.97 -22.14 -3.82
CA VAL A 362 -7.26 -23.26 -4.73
C VAL A 362 -8.68 -23.14 -5.28
N ILE A 363 -8.89 -23.67 -6.48
CA ILE A 363 -10.21 -23.79 -7.11
C ILE A 363 -10.94 -24.96 -6.47
N SER A 364 -12.05 -24.69 -5.79
CA SER A 364 -12.85 -25.71 -5.12
C SER A 364 -13.87 -26.37 -6.06
N GLY A 365 -14.22 -25.69 -7.15
CA GLY A 365 -15.05 -26.23 -8.22
C GLY A 365 -15.63 -25.14 -9.12
N TRP A 366 -16.44 -25.53 -10.10
CA TRP A 366 -17.17 -24.60 -10.95
C TRP A 366 -18.47 -25.19 -11.45
N GLU A 367 -19.40 -24.30 -11.80
CA GLU A 367 -20.68 -24.64 -12.40
C GLU A 367 -20.82 -23.91 -13.73
N ALA A 368 -21.14 -24.64 -14.80
CA ALA A 368 -21.49 -24.04 -16.08
C ALA A 368 -22.94 -23.51 -16.03
N ARG A 369 -23.14 -22.27 -16.46
CA ARG A 369 -24.46 -21.65 -16.62
C ARG A 369 -24.67 -21.28 -18.07
N ALA A 370 -25.90 -21.46 -18.53
CA ALA A 370 -26.30 -20.94 -19.83
C ALA A 370 -26.10 -19.42 -19.85
N VAL A 371 -25.53 -18.89 -20.93
CA VAL A 371 -25.48 -17.44 -21.15
C VAL A 371 -26.91 -17.04 -21.48
N SER A 372 -27.63 -16.43 -20.54
CA SER A 372 -28.92 -15.82 -20.83
C SER A 372 -28.72 -14.79 -21.93
N THR A 373 -29.34 -15.00 -23.09
CA THR A 373 -29.35 -14.00 -24.15
C THR A 373 -29.92 -12.72 -23.55
N PRO A 374 -29.22 -11.58 -23.59
CA PRO A 374 -29.80 -10.35 -23.09
C PRO A 374 -31.09 -10.12 -23.87
N THR A 375 -32.22 -10.10 -23.16
CA THR A 375 -33.49 -9.67 -23.74
C THR A 375 -33.22 -8.28 -24.32
N PRO A 376 -33.44 -8.05 -25.62
CA PRO A 376 -33.22 -6.73 -26.18
C PRO A 376 -34.07 -5.74 -25.38
N SER A 377 -33.43 -4.78 -24.72
CA SER A 377 -34.15 -3.66 -24.11
C SER A 377 -35.06 -3.09 -25.19
N PRO A 378 -36.37 -2.95 -24.94
CA PRO A 378 -37.28 -2.40 -25.92
C PRO A 378 -36.69 -1.05 -26.35
N SER A 379 -36.34 -0.96 -27.64
CA SER A 379 -35.82 0.26 -28.22
C SER A 379 -36.81 1.36 -27.92
N GLY A 380 -36.42 2.29 -27.05
CA GLY A 380 -37.19 3.50 -26.79
C GLY A 380 -37.54 4.16 -28.12
N PRO A 381 -38.76 4.69 -28.28
CA PRO A 381 -39.22 5.22 -29.54
C PRO A 381 -38.24 6.27 -30.04
N ARG A 382 -37.73 6.07 -31.27
CA ARG A 382 -36.95 7.09 -31.99
C ARG A 382 -37.84 8.34 -32.11
N ALA A 383 -37.48 9.40 -31.39
CA ALA A 383 -38.01 10.73 -31.66
C ALA A 383 -37.66 11.10 -33.12
N ARG A 384 -38.68 11.48 -33.89
CA ARG A 384 -38.54 12.06 -35.23
C ARG A 384 -38.34 13.55 -35.11
#